data_AF-A0A2V5NN25-F1
#
_entry.id   AF-A0A2V5NN25-F1
#
_cell.length_a   1.000
_cell.length_b   1.000
_cell.length_c   1.000
_cell.angle_alpha   90.00
_cell.angle_beta   90.00
_cell.angle_gamma   90.00
#
_symmetry.space_group_name_H-M   'P 1'
#
loop_
_entity.id
_entity.type
_entity.pdbx_description
1 polymer ?
#
loop_
_entity_poly.entity_id
_entity_poly.type
_entity_poly.pdbx_seq_one_letter_code
_entity_poly.pdbx_strand_id
1 'polypeptide(L)'
;MRPVAVRIIDRHGHPATKDRFGDVVGNVQVTFSDGHRETWTRSLRCELPKVSASGVVGWTYAAGRHSRGAWMNEVLCIATSRNDITRFDAARAFIELWAFTEHDSCVVMRSRNIHGPSWIEQYRIATGELVASCSGSDYPEQTPDWAKPYLDDDQ
;
A
#
# COMPACT_ATOMS: atom_id res chain seq x y z
N MET A 1 -22.78 5.24 3.98
CA MET A 1 -22.38 4.44 2.80
C MET A 1 -20.90 4.16 2.94
N ARG A 2 -20.44 2.91 2.84
CA ARG A 2 -19.02 2.56 3.08
C ARG A 2 -18.36 1.96 1.84
N PRO A 3 -17.05 2.16 1.63
CA PRO A 3 -16.27 1.39 0.67
C PRO A 3 -16.34 -0.12 0.95
N VAL A 4 -16.47 -0.93 -0.10
CA VAL A 4 -16.49 -2.40 -0.01
C VAL A 4 -15.58 -3.08 -1.03
N ALA A 5 -15.18 -2.38 -2.09
CA ALA A 5 -14.21 -2.87 -3.06
C ALA A 5 -13.36 -1.72 -3.57
N VAL A 6 -12.12 -2.03 -3.95
CA VAL A 6 -11.21 -1.08 -4.57
C VAL A 6 -10.40 -1.77 -5.66
N ARG A 7 -10.11 -1.06 -6.74
CA ARG A 7 -9.27 -1.55 -7.84
C ARG A 7 -8.51 -0.42 -8.51
N ILE A 8 -7.47 -0.78 -9.26
CA ILE A 8 -6.77 0.14 -10.16
C ILE A 8 -7.47 0.14 -11.52
N ILE A 9 -7.72 1.34 -12.05
CA ILE A 9 -8.25 1.58 -13.39
C ILE A 9 -7.29 2.44 -14.23
N ASP A 10 -7.34 2.27 -15.54
CA ASP A 10 -6.58 3.08 -16.49
C ASP A 10 -7.21 4.48 -16.70
N ARG A 11 -6.67 5.24 -17.65
CA ARG A 11 -7.16 6.58 -18.01
C ARG A 11 -8.58 6.60 -18.59
N HIS A 12 -9.06 5.45 -19.08
CA HIS A 12 -10.37 5.28 -19.70
C HIS A 12 -11.41 4.71 -18.71
N GLY A 13 -11.00 4.38 -17.48
CA GLY A 13 -11.89 3.80 -16.48
C GLY A 13 -12.00 2.27 -16.55
N HIS A 14 -11.20 1.61 -17.37
CA HIS A 14 -11.14 0.15 -17.45
C HIS A 14 -10.18 -0.41 -16.41
N PRO A 15 -10.33 -1.68 -15.96
CA PRO A 15 -9.36 -2.32 -15.09
C PRO A 15 -7.94 -2.20 -15.68
N ALA A 16 -7.00 -1.71 -14.88
CA ALA A 16 -5.62 -1.61 -15.33
C ALA A 16 -5.00 -3.00 -15.47
N THR A 17 -4.17 -3.17 -16.50
CA THR A 17 -3.39 -4.38 -16.73
C THR A 17 -1.95 -4.18 -16.28
N LYS A 18 -1.23 -5.28 -16.06
CA LYS A 18 0.21 -5.23 -15.79
C LYS A 18 0.95 -4.52 -16.93
N ASP A 19 1.87 -3.64 -16.58
CA ASP A 19 2.82 -3.09 -17.54
C ASP A 19 3.95 -4.10 -17.82
N ARG A 20 4.92 -3.73 -18.66
CA ARG A 20 6.03 -4.63 -19.05
C ARG A 20 6.92 -5.08 -17.89
N PHE A 21 6.85 -4.42 -16.74
CA PHE A 21 7.60 -4.74 -15.52
C PHE A 21 6.76 -5.54 -14.52
N GLY A 22 5.49 -5.79 -14.82
CA GLY A 22 4.58 -6.55 -13.97
C GLY A 22 3.70 -5.70 -13.07
N ASP A 23 3.88 -4.37 -13.07
CA ASP A 23 3.19 -3.43 -12.18
C ASP A 23 1.79 -3.10 -12.69
N VAL A 24 0.78 -3.08 -11.81
CA VAL A 24 -0.60 -2.65 -12.14
C VAL A 24 -0.80 -1.22 -11.61
N VAL A 25 -0.62 -0.24 -12.49
CA VAL A 25 -0.58 1.18 -12.10
C VAL A 25 -1.68 1.98 -12.78
N GLY A 26 -2.33 2.86 -12.02
CA GLY A 26 -3.43 3.67 -12.54
C GLY A 26 -4.08 4.55 -11.48
N ASN A 27 -5.40 4.72 -11.60
CA ASN A 27 -6.22 5.45 -10.64
C ASN A 27 -6.97 4.51 -9.72
N VAL A 28 -7.22 4.95 -8.48
CA VAL A 28 -8.00 4.21 -7.50
C VAL A 28 -9.49 4.43 -7.77
N GLN A 29 -10.19 3.36 -8.10
CA GLN A 29 -11.65 3.33 -8.15
C GLN A 29 -12.19 2.58 -6.94
N VAL A 30 -13.10 3.21 -6.21
CA VAL A 30 -13.79 2.67 -5.04
C VAL A 30 -15.21 2.31 -5.43
N THR A 31 -15.66 1.13 -5.00
CA THR A 31 -17.05 0.69 -5.05
C THR A 31 -17.62 0.71 -3.64
N PHE A 32 -18.80 1.32 -3.50
CA PHE A 32 -19.50 1.47 -2.24
C PHE A 32 -20.54 0.38 -2.04
N SER A 33 -20.99 0.21 -0.79
CA SER A 33 -21.94 -0.82 -0.37
C SER A 33 -23.30 -0.79 -1.08
N ASP A 34 -23.67 0.33 -1.69
CA ASP A 34 -24.90 0.52 -2.49
C ASP A 34 -24.70 0.27 -3.99
N GLY A 35 -23.47 -0.08 -4.41
CA GLY A 35 -23.09 -0.29 -5.81
C GLY A 35 -22.57 0.97 -6.52
N HIS A 36 -22.63 2.14 -5.90
CA HIS A 36 -22.03 3.37 -6.44
C HIS A 36 -20.53 3.23 -6.60
N ARG A 37 -19.95 3.94 -7.57
CA ARG A 37 -18.51 3.91 -7.86
C ARG A 37 -17.94 5.30 -8.03
N GLU A 38 -16.78 5.52 -7.44
CA GLU A 38 -16.04 6.78 -7.57
C GLU A 38 -14.59 6.54 -7.88
N THR A 39 -14.01 7.45 -8.66
CA THR A 39 -12.57 7.48 -8.92
C THR A 39 -11.95 8.56 -8.03
N TRP A 40 -11.15 8.13 -7.05
CA TRP A 40 -10.59 9.02 -6.02
C TRP A 40 -9.28 9.67 -6.43
N THR A 41 -8.57 9.13 -7.42
CA THR A 41 -7.29 9.68 -7.89
C THR A 41 -7.29 9.93 -9.39
N ARG A 42 -6.41 10.82 -9.88
CA ARG A 42 -6.29 11.14 -11.32
C ARG A 42 -4.85 11.17 -11.83
N SER A 43 -3.89 10.72 -11.02
CA SER A 43 -2.46 10.79 -11.30
C SER A 43 -1.91 9.67 -12.18
N LEU A 44 -2.64 8.54 -12.31
CA LEU A 44 -2.15 7.30 -12.95
C LEU A 44 -0.84 6.78 -12.37
N ARG A 45 -0.68 6.89 -11.04
CA ARG A 45 0.53 6.49 -10.29
C ARG A 45 0.21 5.69 -9.03
N CYS A 46 -1.00 5.14 -8.93
CA CYS A 46 -1.44 4.40 -7.76
C CYS A 46 -1.37 2.90 -8.01
N GLU A 47 -0.98 2.16 -6.98
CA GLU A 47 -0.74 0.71 -7.01
C GLU A 47 -1.27 0.07 -5.72
N LEU A 48 -1.31 -1.27 -5.71
CA LEU A 48 -1.63 -2.10 -4.53
C LEU A 48 -2.83 -1.60 -3.71
N PRO A 49 -4.01 -1.34 -4.31
CA PRO A 49 -5.12 -0.80 -3.56
C PRO A 49 -5.73 -1.88 -2.65
N LYS A 50 -6.13 -1.51 -1.43
CA LYS A 50 -6.85 -2.39 -0.52
C LYS A 50 -7.94 -1.62 0.22
N VAL A 51 -8.98 -2.34 0.62
CA VAL A 51 -10.06 -1.82 1.45
C VAL A 51 -10.21 -2.74 2.66
N SER A 52 -10.35 -2.14 3.84
CA SER A 52 -10.57 -2.88 5.07
C SER A 52 -12.04 -3.27 5.26
N ALA A 53 -12.31 -4.15 6.22
CA ALA A 53 -13.68 -4.54 6.57
C ALA A 53 -14.51 -3.35 7.11
N SER A 54 -13.88 -2.37 7.76
CA SER A 54 -14.56 -1.15 8.24
C SER A 54 -14.76 -0.09 7.15
N GLY A 55 -14.14 -0.27 5.98
CA GLY A 55 -14.25 0.63 4.83
C GLY A 55 -13.15 1.69 4.75
N VAL A 56 -12.02 1.50 5.44
CA VAL A 56 -10.80 2.29 5.21
C VAL A 56 -10.18 1.85 3.89
N VAL A 57 -9.77 2.80 3.05
CA VAL A 57 -9.17 2.50 1.74
C VAL A 57 -7.72 2.97 1.75
N GLY A 58 -6.83 2.15 1.20
CA GLY A 58 -5.44 2.53 1.01
C GLY A 58 -4.90 2.11 -0.36
N TRP A 59 -3.82 2.76 -0.76
CA TRP A 59 -3.07 2.47 -1.99
C TRP A 59 -1.65 3.01 -1.86
N THR A 60 -0.71 2.43 -2.59
CA THR A 60 0.64 3.00 -2.71
C THR A 60 0.68 4.00 -3.86
N TYR A 61 1.51 5.03 -3.75
CA TYR A 61 1.69 6.08 -4.74
C TYR A 61 3.14 6.12 -5.21
N ALA A 62 3.33 6.10 -6.53
CA ALA A 62 4.64 6.17 -7.14
C ALA A 62 5.09 7.62 -7.39
N ALA A 63 6.23 7.99 -6.80
CA ALA A 63 6.85 9.30 -7.04
C ALA A 63 7.43 9.40 -8.46
N GLY A 64 7.94 8.28 -8.97
CA GLY A 64 8.54 8.15 -10.29
C GLY A 64 8.84 6.71 -10.65
N ARG A 65 9.74 6.54 -11.62
CA ARG A 65 10.26 5.23 -12.02
C ARG A 65 11.75 5.15 -11.73
N HIS A 66 12.18 3.96 -11.33
CA HIS A 66 13.59 3.62 -11.23
C HIS A 66 14.24 3.59 -12.63
N SER A 67 15.57 3.67 -12.71
CA SER A 67 16.32 3.65 -13.99
C SER A 67 16.06 2.41 -14.85
N ARG A 68 15.72 1.29 -14.20
CA ARG A 68 15.32 0.02 -14.86
C ARG A 68 13.83 -0.03 -15.24
N GLY A 69 13.07 1.01 -14.91
CA GLY A 69 11.70 1.24 -15.38
C GLY A 69 10.58 0.81 -14.43
N ALA A 70 10.85 0.04 -13.36
CA ALA A 70 9.86 -0.26 -12.33
C ALA A 70 9.39 1.01 -11.60
N TRP A 71 8.14 1.04 -11.15
CA TRP A 71 7.63 2.15 -10.35
C TRP A 71 8.21 2.15 -8.94
N MET A 72 8.55 3.34 -8.43
CA MET A 72 9.01 3.53 -7.05
C MET A 72 7.82 4.01 -6.22
N ASN A 73 7.02 3.05 -5.74
CA ASN A 73 5.82 3.26 -4.94
C ASN A 73 6.16 3.57 -3.48
N GLU A 74 6.82 4.69 -3.24
CA GLU A 74 7.48 5.05 -1.97
C GLU A 74 6.52 5.50 -0.86
N VAL A 75 5.26 5.78 -1.19
CA VAL A 75 4.30 6.39 -0.27
C VAL A 75 3.06 5.51 -0.15
N LEU A 76 2.70 5.11 1.06
CA LEU A 76 1.38 4.53 1.36
C LEU A 76 0.40 5.67 1.70
N CYS A 77 -0.73 5.69 1.01
CA CYS A 77 -1.83 6.64 1.25
C CYS A 77 -3.01 5.90 1.87
N ILE A 78 -3.54 6.40 2.98
CA ILE A 78 -4.72 5.86 3.65
C ILE A 78 -5.81 6.93 3.72
N ALA A 79 -6.94 6.64 3.10
CA ALA A 79 -8.14 7.47 3.12
C ALA A 79 -9.16 6.91 4.11
N THR A 80 -9.53 7.72 5.10
CA THR A 80 -10.57 7.38 6.07
C THR A 80 -11.93 7.97 5.66
N SER A 81 -13.01 7.54 6.32
CA SER A 81 -14.40 7.97 6.02
C SER A 81 -14.66 9.48 6.15
N ARG A 82 -13.67 10.27 6.60
CA ARG A 82 -13.73 11.73 6.72
C ARG A 82 -13.04 12.48 5.58
N ASN A 83 -12.67 11.79 4.49
CA ASN A 83 -11.95 12.38 3.35
C ASN A 83 -10.51 12.86 3.66
N ASP A 84 -10.01 12.56 4.86
CA ASP A 84 -8.62 12.80 5.22
C ASP A 84 -7.75 11.68 4.65
N ILE A 85 -6.71 12.08 3.91
CA ILE A 85 -5.68 11.19 3.37
C ILE A 85 -4.42 11.35 4.21
N THR A 86 -4.09 10.34 4.99
CA THR A 86 -2.81 10.22 5.68
C THR A 86 -1.78 9.58 4.75
N ARG A 87 -0.55 10.09 4.75
CA ARG A 87 0.56 9.55 3.95
C ARG A 87 1.66 9.02 4.87
N PHE A 88 2.22 7.89 4.49
CA PHE A 88 3.32 7.23 5.20
C PHE A 88 4.43 6.97 4.20
N ASP A 89 5.59 7.55 4.45
CA ASP A 89 6.79 7.33 3.64
C ASP A 89 7.42 6.00 4.03
N ALA A 90 7.77 5.19 3.03
CA ALA A 90 8.48 3.94 3.25
C ALA A 90 9.95 4.17 3.54
N ALA A 91 10.54 3.33 4.40
CA ALA A 91 11.99 3.30 4.63
C ALA A 91 12.82 3.02 3.37
N ARG A 92 12.20 2.42 2.34
CA ARG A 92 12.86 2.00 1.09
C ARG A 92 11.98 2.26 -0.13
N ALA A 93 12.61 2.27 -1.30
CA ALA A 93 12.02 2.80 -2.54
C ALA A 93 10.82 2.01 -3.09
N PHE A 94 10.70 0.73 -2.75
CA PHE A 94 9.67 -0.17 -3.29
C PHE A 94 8.86 -0.78 -2.17
N ILE A 95 7.58 -0.42 -2.07
CA ILE A 95 6.63 -1.11 -1.18
C ILE A 95 6.19 -2.40 -1.87
N GLU A 96 6.61 -3.54 -1.34
CA GLU A 96 6.23 -4.85 -1.89
C GLU A 96 4.90 -5.33 -1.33
N LEU A 97 4.64 -4.99 -0.06
CA LEU A 97 3.45 -5.43 0.66
C LEU A 97 3.04 -4.36 1.67
N TRP A 98 1.74 -4.26 1.92
CA TRP A 98 1.22 -3.52 3.06
C TRP A 98 -0.11 -4.13 3.51
N ALA A 99 -0.51 -3.94 4.76
CA ALA A 99 -1.77 -4.46 5.29
C ALA A 99 -2.33 -3.56 6.39
N PHE A 100 -3.66 -3.56 6.55
CA PHE A 100 -4.30 -3.05 7.75
C PHE A 100 -4.12 -4.03 8.91
N THR A 101 -3.94 -3.52 10.12
CA THR A 101 -3.86 -4.32 11.34
C THR A 101 -4.76 -3.74 12.42
N GLU A 102 -4.98 -4.52 13.48
CA GLU A 102 -5.61 -4.03 14.73
C GLU A 102 -6.94 -3.29 14.51
N HIS A 103 -7.91 -3.90 13.83
CA HIS A 103 -9.20 -3.25 13.52
C HIS A 103 -9.07 -1.90 12.79
N ASP A 104 -8.08 -1.79 11.92
CA ASP A 104 -7.75 -0.59 11.15
C ASP A 104 -7.22 0.57 12.00
N SER A 105 -6.64 0.30 13.19
CA SER A 105 -5.91 1.34 13.93
C SER A 105 -4.49 1.54 13.42
N CYS A 106 -3.92 0.51 12.77
CA CYS A 106 -2.54 0.50 12.30
C CYS A 106 -2.45 0.01 10.85
N VAL A 107 -1.36 0.38 10.19
CA VAL A 107 -0.92 -0.21 8.92
C VAL A 107 0.48 -0.77 9.09
N VAL A 108 0.73 -1.91 8.45
CA VAL A 108 2.07 -2.46 8.28
C VAL A 108 2.47 -2.33 6.83
N MET A 109 3.73 -2.00 6.59
CA MET A 109 4.31 -1.84 5.27
C MET A 109 5.66 -2.55 5.23
N ARG A 110 5.85 -3.37 4.19
CA ARG A 110 7.16 -3.94 3.85
C ARG A 110 7.70 -3.24 2.62
N SER A 111 8.89 -2.68 2.76
CA SER A 111 9.59 -2.00 1.67
C SER A 111 11.01 -2.51 1.48
N ARG A 112 11.55 -2.35 0.28
CA ARG A 112 12.88 -2.84 -0.11
C ARG A 112 13.53 -1.88 -1.11
N ASN A 113 14.87 -1.87 -1.15
CA ASN A 113 15.61 -1.34 -2.31
C ASN A 113 15.88 -2.49 -3.29
N ILE A 114 16.05 -2.20 -4.59
CA ILE A 114 16.13 -3.22 -5.67
C ILE A 114 16.97 -4.49 -5.38
N HIS A 115 18.05 -4.39 -4.59
CA HIS A 115 18.90 -5.52 -4.19
C HIS A 115 19.24 -5.52 -2.69
N GLY A 116 18.36 -4.98 -1.84
CA GLY A 116 18.61 -4.77 -0.41
C GLY A 116 17.74 -5.60 0.52
N PRO A 117 18.04 -5.54 1.83
CA PRO A 117 17.19 -6.10 2.86
C PRO A 117 15.81 -5.44 2.82
N SER A 118 14.79 -6.21 3.22
CA SER A 118 13.44 -5.66 3.40
C SER A 118 13.35 -4.96 4.75
N TRP A 119 12.47 -3.97 4.86
CA TRP A 119 12.17 -3.24 6.07
C TRP A 119 10.68 -3.31 6.32
N ILE A 120 10.29 -3.68 7.54
CA ILE A 120 8.89 -3.78 7.96
C ILE A 120 8.63 -2.67 8.97
N GLU A 121 7.62 -1.86 8.70
CA GLU A 121 7.26 -0.68 9.49
C GLU A 121 5.77 -0.76 9.85
N GLN A 122 5.44 -0.49 11.12
CA GLN A 122 4.07 -0.38 11.59
C GLN A 122 3.80 1.07 11.97
N TYR A 123 2.74 1.65 11.40
CA TYR A 123 2.30 3.02 11.70
C TYR A 123 0.89 3.05 12.26
N ARG A 124 0.65 3.96 13.20
CA ARG A 124 -0.70 4.29 13.68
C ARG A 124 -1.41 5.17 12.66
N ILE A 125 -2.55 4.72 12.15
CA ILE A 125 -3.28 5.43 11.07
C ILE A 125 -3.72 6.82 11.50
N ALA A 126 -4.23 6.94 12.74
CA ALA A 126 -4.81 8.17 13.25
C ALA A 126 -3.80 9.31 13.42
N THR A 127 -2.53 8.99 13.65
CA THR A 127 -1.49 9.99 13.99
C THR A 127 -0.37 10.09 12.97
N GLY A 128 -0.21 9.08 12.09
CA GLY A 128 0.98 8.99 11.23
C GLY A 128 2.22 8.47 11.96
N GLU A 129 2.12 8.14 13.26
CA GLU A 129 3.25 7.78 14.09
C GLU A 129 3.80 6.39 13.74
N LEU A 130 5.11 6.27 13.59
CA LEU A 130 5.81 4.99 13.52
C LEU A 130 5.80 4.33 14.90
N VAL A 131 5.10 3.20 15.02
CA VAL A 131 4.94 2.45 16.27
C VAL A 131 6.08 1.44 16.46
N ALA A 132 6.48 0.78 15.38
CA ALA A 132 7.54 -0.22 15.40
C ALA A 132 8.18 -0.38 14.02
N SER A 133 9.44 -0.82 13.99
CA SER A 133 10.09 -1.22 12.74
C SER A 133 11.15 -2.30 12.99
N CYS A 134 11.43 -3.10 11.97
CA CYS A 134 12.52 -4.07 11.96
C CYS A 134 13.04 -4.34 10.54
N SER A 135 14.26 -4.88 10.44
CA SER A 135 14.73 -5.51 9.21
C SER A 135 13.93 -6.81 9.00
N GLY A 136 13.38 -6.98 7.80
CA GLY A 136 12.54 -8.13 7.43
C GLY A 136 13.30 -9.27 6.75
N SER A 137 14.60 -9.14 6.49
CA SER A 137 15.36 -10.14 5.73
C SER A 137 16.53 -10.76 6.48
N ASP A 138 16.92 -10.19 7.62
CA ASP A 138 18.24 -10.52 8.16
C ASP A 138 18.18 -11.71 9.13
N TYR A 139 17.07 -11.91 9.87
CA TYR A 139 16.94 -13.01 10.84
C TYR A 139 15.47 -13.32 11.20
N PRO A 140 14.78 -14.27 10.53
CA PRO A 140 13.38 -14.62 10.85
C PRO A 140 13.13 -14.98 12.32
N GLU A 141 14.11 -15.63 12.95
CA GLU A 141 14.05 -16.01 14.36
C GLU A 141 14.12 -14.81 15.31
N GLN A 142 14.70 -13.69 14.87
CA GLN A 142 14.81 -12.45 15.64
C GLN A 142 13.73 -11.43 15.25
N THR A 143 12.93 -11.73 14.23
CA THR A 143 11.79 -10.90 13.82
C THR A 143 10.73 -10.93 14.92
N PRO A 144 10.27 -9.77 15.41
CA PRO A 144 9.17 -9.70 16.37
C PRO A 144 7.90 -10.38 15.86
N ASP A 145 7.11 -10.98 16.76
CA ASP A 145 5.92 -11.77 16.38
C ASP A 145 4.91 -10.99 15.52
N TRP A 146 4.76 -9.69 15.75
CA TRP A 146 3.87 -8.84 14.97
C TRP A 146 4.31 -8.70 13.50
N ALA A 147 5.61 -8.82 13.21
CA ALA A 147 6.19 -8.63 11.88
C ALA A 147 6.33 -9.95 11.09
N LYS A 148 6.34 -11.10 11.79
CA LYS A 148 6.48 -12.43 11.17
C LYS A 148 5.51 -12.70 10.01
N PRO A 149 4.21 -12.33 10.08
CA PRO A 149 3.27 -12.54 8.97
C PRO A 149 3.60 -11.75 7.69
N TYR A 150 4.55 -10.82 7.75
CA TYR A 150 4.92 -9.93 6.65
C TYR A 150 6.33 -10.19 6.15
N LEU A 151 7.01 -11.22 6.64
CA LEU A 151 8.31 -11.67 6.11
C LEU A 151 8.19 -12.09 4.64
N ASP A 152 9.33 -12.14 3.94
CA ASP A 152 9.36 -12.62 2.56
C ASP A 152 8.98 -14.12 2.54
N ASP A 153 8.10 -14.52 1.62
CA ASP A 153 7.64 -15.92 1.51
C ASP A 153 8.78 -16.86 1.04
N ASP A 154 9.90 -16.28 0.57
CA ASP A 154 11.08 -16.98 0.03
C ASP A 154 12.26 -17.12 1.02
N GLN A 155 12.01 -17.18 2.34
CA GLN A 155 13.02 -17.61 3.33
C GLN A 155 12.82 -19.04 3.84
#